data_AF-A0A1H0GZZ0-F1
#
_entry.id   AF-A0A1H0GZZ0-F1
#
_cell.length_a   1.000
_cell.length_b   1.000
_cell.length_c   1.000
_cell.angle_alpha   90.00
_cell.angle_beta   90.00
_cell.angle_gamma   90.00
#
_symmetry.space_group_name_H-M   'P 1'
#
loop_
_entity.id
_entity.type
_entity.pdbx_description
1 polymer ?
#
loop_
_entity_poly.entity_id
_entity_poly.type
_entity_poly.pdbx_seq_one_letter_code
_entity_poly.pdbx_strand_id
1 'polypeptide(L)'
;MPRQKLLILGVGAAVLIALSTMLFLLDGDQQVIQNQDVNQNTPTASTTEDNTVEAEEAQNSGDSINIESGQNAPVDSLDADIQEELQSQAQEALDNYMPDERESFSREAFEDHALVYTYYIQQGDEAVIEEDAVESNAEWLAIELDGWNTYAEDAYGFTFDEARFQNYTAEEEEHTLEDDAELSILLEEMENESPIIAQQQLEFQYAKSFIWHEIQEDAAAEQGENPESVEEWNQVYFTVEQEVFEQIADDHPAIMDGEAE
;
A
#
# COMPACT_ATOMS: atom_id res chain seq x y z
N MET A 1 -55.91 11.84 -6.13
CA MET A 1 -54.66 12.59 -6.40
C MET A 1 -53.68 11.71 -7.20
N PRO A 2 -53.86 11.48 -8.51
CA PRO A 2 -53.45 10.15 -8.98
C PRO A 2 -52.64 10.03 -10.27
N ARG A 3 -52.16 11.08 -10.95
CA ARG A 3 -51.44 10.88 -12.24
C ARG A 3 -50.05 11.50 -12.32
N GLN A 4 -49.85 12.67 -11.73
CA GLN A 4 -48.54 13.34 -11.80
C GLN A 4 -47.51 12.74 -10.83
N LYS A 5 -47.93 12.32 -9.63
CA LYS A 5 -47.04 11.68 -8.65
C LYS A 5 -46.55 10.29 -9.09
N LEU A 6 -47.38 9.56 -9.84
CA LEU A 6 -47.05 8.23 -10.37
C LEU A 6 -46.06 8.32 -11.55
N LEU A 7 -46.14 9.42 -12.32
CA LEU A 7 -45.23 9.71 -13.42
C LEU A 7 -43.84 10.11 -12.91
N ILE A 8 -43.77 10.94 -11.84
CA ILE A 8 -42.50 11.31 -11.19
C ILE A 8 -41.83 10.08 -10.55
N LEU A 9 -42.60 9.20 -9.91
CA LEU A 9 -42.06 7.96 -9.35
C LEU A 9 -41.50 7.02 -10.44
N GLY A 10 -42.19 6.93 -11.59
CA GLY A 10 -41.73 6.12 -12.72
C GLY A 10 -40.47 6.66 -13.40
N VAL A 11 -40.33 7.98 -13.49
CA VAL A 11 -39.11 8.61 -14.01
C VAL A 11 -37.95 8.43 -13.03
N GLY A 12 -38.18 8.57 -11.72
CA GLY A 12 -37.16 8.33 -10.70
C GLY A 12 -36.64 6.89 -10.70
N ALA A 13 -37.53 5.89 -10.83
CA ALA A 13 -37.13 4.49 -10.94
C ALA A 13 -36.33 4.19 -12.22
N ALA A 14 -36.69 4.81 -13.35
CA ALA A 14 -35.95 4.66 -14.60
C ALA A 14 -34.54 5.27 -14.51
N VAL A 15 -34.40 6.42 -13.85
CA VAL A 15 -33.08 7.05 -13.61
C VAL A 15 -32.23 6.21 -12.68
N LEU A 16 -32.82 5.64 -11.61
CA LEU A 16 -32.09 4.74 -10.70
C LEU A 16 -31.64 3.45 -11.38
N ILE A 17 -32.47 2.86 -12.26
CA ILE A 17 -32.08 1.67 -13.03
C ILE A 17 -30.94 2.01 -13.98
N ALA A 18 -31.00 3.17 -14.65
CA ALA A 18 -29.94 3.63 -15.54
C ALA A 18 -28.62 3.91 -14.79
N LEU A 19 -28.68 4.55 -13.62
CA LEU A 19 -27.51 4.79 -12.77
C LEU A 19 -26.93 3.49 -12.22
N SER A 20 -27.78 2.54 -11.81
CA SER A 20 -27.33 1.21 -11.36
C SER A 20 -26.69 0.40 -12.47
N THR A 21 -27.17 0.51 -13.72
CA THR A 21 -26.50 -0.12 -14.87
C THR A 21 -25.21 0.60 -15.26
N MET A 22 -25.12 1.91 -15.01
CA MET A 22 -23.89 2.68 -15.26
C MET A 22 -22.81 2.35 -14.21
N LEU A 23 -23.18 2.18 -12.94
CA LEU A 23 -22.28 1.69 -11.89
C LEU A 23 -21.77 0.28 -12.20
N PHE A 24 -22.64 -0.63 -12.63
CA PHE A 24 -22.24 -1.99 -13.01
C PHE A 24 -21.34 -2.04 -14.26
N LEU A 25 -21.37 -1.01 -15.11
CA LEU A 25 -20.46 -0.87 -16.25
C LEU A 25 -19.14 -0.19 -15.87
N LEU A 26 -19.09 0.54 -14.75
CA LEU A 26 -17.86 1.13 -14.20
C LEU A 26 -17.11 0.11 -13.33
N ASP A 27 -17.83 -0.71 -12.55
CA ASP A 27 -17.25 -1.88 -11.83
C ASP A 27 -16.68 -2.96 -12.77
N GLY A 28 -17.03 -2.90 -14.06
CA GLY A 28 -16.53 -3.84 -15.07
C GLY A 28 -15.07 -3.62 -15.49
N ASP A 29 -14.49 -2.47 -15.18
CA ASP A 29 -13.09 -2.11 -15.48
C ASP A 29 -12.23 -1.88 -14.21
N GLN A 30 -12.75 -2.18 -13.02
CA GLN A 30 -12.01 -2.15 -11.75
C GLN A 30 -11.67 -3.55 -11.22
N GLN A 31 -11.40 -4.49 -12.13
CA GLN A 31 -10.71 -5.74 -11.82
C GLN A 31 -9.22 -5.60 -12.12
N VAL A 32 -8.50 -4.88 -11.26
CA VAL A 32 -7.05 -5.03 -11.10
C VAL A 32 -6.76 -5.20 -9.62
N ILE A 33 -7.16 -6.35 -9.09
CA ILE A 33 -6.36 -7.08 -8.11
C ILE A 33 -6.27 -8.51 -8.69
N GLN A 34 -5.38 -8.68 -9.65
CA GLN A 34 -4.84 -9.94 -10.15
C GLN A 34 -3.33 -9.81 -9.89
N ASN A 35 -2.66 -10.70 -9.16
CA ASN A 35 -2.62 -12.13 -9.43
C ASN A 35 -2.44 -12.97 -8.17
N GLN A 36 -3.27 -14.01 -8.06
CA GLN A 36 -3.00 -15.19 -7.26
C GLN A 36 -3.10 -16.40 -8.21
N ASP A 37 -1.95 -16.95 -8.58
CA ASP A 37 -1.84 -18.32 -9.11
C ASP A 37 -0.88 -19.09 -8.18
N VAL A 38 -1.31 -19.28 -6.92
CA VAL A 38 -0.63 -20.18 -5.99
C VAL A 38 -0.89 -21.61 -6.46
N ASN A 39 0.05 -22.15 -7.24
CA ASN A 39 0.01 -23.51 -7.70
C ASN A 39 0.35 -24.46 -6.53
N GLN A 40 -0.71 -24.93 -5.86
CA GLN A 40 -0.67 -26.04 -4.92
C GLN A 40 -0.01 -27.27 -5.55
N ASN A 41 1.07 -27.78 -4.95
CA ASN A 41 1.40 -29.20 -4.99
C ASN A 41 2.07 -29.64 -3.68
N THR A 42 1.27 -30.18 -2.76
CA THR A 42 1.72 -30.95 -1.58
C THR A 42 2.01 -32.42 -1.97
N PRO A 43 2.57 -33.27 -1.08
CA PRO A 43 3.96 -33.71 -1.06
C PRO A 43 4.16 -35.18 -1.49
N THR A 44 5.40 -35.62 -1.72
CA THR A 44 5.74 -37.06 -1.70
C THR A 44 7.06 -37.30 -0.98
N ALA A 45 7.03 -38.24 -0.04
CA ALA A 45 8.03 -38.47 0.99
C ALA A 45 9.31 -39.19 0.55
N SER A 46 10.33 -39.02 1.42
CA SER A 46 11.46 -39.91 1.74
C SER A 46 12.78 -39.71 0.97
N THR A 47 13.85 -39.28 1.64
CA THR A 47 14.89 -40.14 2.28
C THR A 47 16.01 -39.31 2.92
N THR A 48 16.45 -39.74 4.11
CA THR A 48 17.59 -39.32 4.94
C THR A 48 18.94 -39.24 4.22
N GLU A 49 19.77 -38.23 4.51
CA GLU A 49 21.20 -38.38 4.88
C GLU A 49 21.84 -37.06 5.36
N ASP A 50 22.90 -37.25 6.13
CA ASP A 50 23.59 -36.44 7.14
C ASP A 50 24.77 -35.63 6.57
N ASN A 51 25.12 -34.49 7.20
CA ASN A 51 26.47 -33.87 7.36
C ASN A 51 26.33 -32.38 7.79
N THR A 52 26.37 -32.03 9.08
CA THR A 52 27.51 -31.56 9.91
C THR A 52 28.36 -30.36 9.40
N VAL A 53 28.22 -29.23 10.14
CA VAL A 53 29.12 -28.11 10.53
C VAL A 53 29.91 -27.32 9.47
N GLU A 54 29.70 -25.99 9.43
CA GLU A 54 30.72 -24.99 9.80
C GLU A 54 30.09 -23.61 10.03
N ALA A 55 30.54 -22.93 11.09
CA ALA A 55 30.15 -21.59 11.48
C ALA A 55 31.31 -20.65 11.17
N GLU A 56 31.09 -19.61 10.37
CA GLU A 56 31.93 -18.40 10.27
C GLU A 56 30.97 -17.22 10.03
N GLU A 57 30.77 -16.40 11.07
CA GLU A 57 31.33 -15.05 11.21
C GLU A 57 30.44 -13.97 10.55
N ALA A 58 29.77 -13.23 11.44
CA ALA A 58 29.05 -12.01 11.12
C ALA A 58 30.01 -10.96 10.52
N GLN A 59 29.64 -10.44 9.35
CA GLN A 59 30.01 -9.09 8.95
C GLN A 59 28.74 -8.33 8.55
N ASN A 60 28.34 -7.48 9.48
CA ASN A 60 27.45 -6.35 9.30
C ASN A 60 28.03 -5.44 8.20
N SER A 61 27.32 -5.25 7.10
CA SER A 61 27.55 -4.22 6.08
C SER A 61 26.22 -3.96 5.40
N GLY A 62 25.82 -2.68 5.38
CA GLY A 62 24.51 -2.21 4.96
C GLY A 62 24.03 -2.85 3.68
N ASP A 63 22.84 -3.42 3.77
CA ASP A 63 22.09 -3.91 2.63
C ASP A 63 21.66 -2.68 1.82
N SER A 64 22.32 -2.47 0.69
CA SER A 64 21.75 -1.69 -0.40
C SER A 64 20.45 -2.38 -0.78
N ILE A 65 19.36 -1.63 -0.91
CA ILE A 65 18.14 -2.10 -1.56
C ILE A 65 18.60 -2.71 -2.90
N ASN A 66 18.41 -4.01 -3.07
CA ASN A 66 18.89 -4.70 -4.26
C ASN A 66 17.92 -4.42 -5.40
N ILE A 67 17.90 -3.18 -5.90
CA ILE A 67 17.34 -2.86 -7.21
C ILE A 67 18.30 -3.46 -8.24
N GLU A 68 18.18 -4.77 -8.43
CA GLU A 68 19.09 -5.54 -9.27
C GLU A 68 18.99 -4.97 -10.70
N SER A 69 20.03 -4.25 -11.14
CA SER A 69 20.15 -3.67 -12.48
C SER A 69 20.37 -4.77 -13.54
N GLY A 70 19.40 -5.68 -13.64
CA GLY A 70 19.50 -6.97 -14.31
C GLY A 70 18.23 -7.33 -15.08
N GLN A 71 18.07 -6.69 -16.25
CA GLN A 71 17.14 -7.02 -17.34
C GLN A 71 15.65 -6.72 -17.10
N ASN A 72 15.28 -5.48 -17.49
CA ASN A 72 13.94 -4.89 -17.66
C ASN A 72 13.35 -4.21 -16.42
N ALA A 73 14.00 -3.17 -15.90
CA ALA A 73 13.27 -2.17 -15.13
C ALA A 73 12.28 -1.42 -16.07
N PRO A 74 11.05 -1.09 -15.64
CA PRO A 74 10.08 -0.33 -16.45
C PRO A 74 10.61 1.06 -16.87
N VAL A 75 11.58 1.58 -16.13
CA VAL A 75 12.27 2.85 -16.39
C VAL A 75 12.96 2.88 -17.78
N ASP A 76 13.52 1.76 -18.24
CA ASP A 76 14.16 1.67 -19.57
C ASP A 76 13.14 1.66 -20.74
N SER A 77 11.85 1.53 -20.44
CA SER A 77 10.76 1.49 -21.44
C SER A 77 10.01 2.80 -21.63
N LEU A 78 10.24 3.78 -20.73
CA LEU A 78 9.65 5.12 -20.79
C LEU A 78 10.29 5.97 -21.91
N ASP A 79 9.52 6.93 -22.41
CA ASP A 79 10.09 7.97 -23.26
C ASP A 79 11.03 8.86 -22.42
N ALA A 80 12.19 9.21 -22.96
CA ALA A 80 13.21 9.98 -22.24
C ALA A 80 12.68 11.32 -21.74
N ASP A 81 11.77 11.97 -22.49
CA ASP A 81 11.19 13.24 -22.08
C ASP A 81 10.28 13.07 -20.83
N ILE A 82 9.59 11.91 -20.71
CA ILE A 82 8.74 11.58 -19.55
C ILE A 82 9.59 11.22 -18.34
N GLN A 83 10.65 10.43 -18.53
CA GLN A 83 11.56 10.07 -17.46
C GLN A 83 12.24 11.32 -16.86
N GLU A 84 12.72 12.26 -17.70
CA GLU A 84 13.31 13.52 -17.23
C GLU A 84 12.29 14.37 -16.44
N GLU A 85 11.02 14.37 -16.85
CA GLU A 85 9.93 15.05 -16.14
C GLU A 85 9.69 14.43 -14.75
N LEU A 86 9.53 13.10 -14.67
CA LEU A 86 9.32 12.39 -13.40
C LEU A 86 10.50 12.54 -12.44
N GLN A 87 11.74 12.47 -12.94
CA GLN A 87 12.95 12.74 -12.14
C GLN A 87 12.95 14.17 -11.58
N SER A 88 12.58 15.15 -12.41
CA SER A 88 12.46 16.54 -11.96
C SER A 88 11.39 16.71 -10.88
N GLN A 89 10.26 16.00 -11.00
CA GLN A 89 9.17 16.05 -10.02
C GLN A 89 9.57 15.40 -8.69
N ALA A 90 10.26 14.26 -8.75
CA ALA A 90 10.78 13.56 -7.57
C ALA A 90 11.81 14.43 -6.83
N GLN A 91 12.73 15.07 -7.55
CA GLN A 91 13.69 16.02 -6.96
C GLN A 91 12.99 17.23 -6.34
N GLU A 92 11.97 17.79 -7.00
CA GLU A 92 11.20 18.89 -6.43
C GLU A 92 10.45 18.46 -5.15
N ALA A 93 9.90 17.24 -5.11
CA ALA A 93 9.25 16.71 -3.93
C ALA A 93 10.23 16.56 -2.76
N LEU A 94 11.42 16.02 -3.02
CA LEU A 94 12.49 15.88 -2.02
C LEU A 94 13.03 17.23 -1.55
N ASP A 95 13.11 18.24 -2.42
CA ASP A 95 13.54 19.59 -2.04
C ASP A 95 12.54 20.27 -1.07
N ASN A 96 11.24 19.95 -1.17
CA ASN A 96 10.20 20.53 -0.31
C ASN A 96 9.97 19.70 0.96
N TYR A 97 10.00 18.37 0.86
CA TYR A 97 9.60 17.44 1.91
C TYR A 97 10.59 16.29 2.08
N MET A 98 11.89 16.57 2.16
CA MET A 98 12.90 15.55 2.47
C MET A 98 12.55 14.83 3.78
N PRO A 99 12.30 13.51 3.77
CA PRO A 99 12.04 12.78 5.00
C PRO A 99 13.27 12.76 5.91
N ASP A 100 13.05 12.82 7.22
CA ASP A 100 14.12 12.50 8.19
C ASP A 100 14.27 10.98 8.29
N GLU A 101 15.45 10.48 8.66
CA GLU A 101 15.61 9.07 9.05
C GLU A 101 14.89 8.83 10.40
N ARG A 102 13.80 8.06 10.37
CA ARG A 102 12.94 7.78 11.53
C ARG A 102 13.09 6.34 12.02
N GLU A 103 12.33 5.97 13.05
CA GLU A 103 12.14 4.55 13.40
C GLU A 103 11.17 3.92 12.39
N SER A 104 11.50 2.74 11.86
CA SER A 104 10.64 2.01 10.93
C SER A 104 9.25 1.77 11.52
N PHE A 105 8.23 1.83 10.67
CA PHE A 105 6.82 1.63 11.07
C PHE A 105 6.34 2.57 12.20
N SER A 106 6.94 3.77 12.32
CA SER A 106 6.44 4.82 13.22
C SER A 106 5.51 5.78 12.47
N ARG A 107 4.59 6.40 13.20
CA ARG A 107 3.72 7.46 12.67
C ARG A 107 4.51 8.60 12.04
N GLU A 108 5.60 9.03 12.67
CA GLU A 108 6.44 10.11 12.13
C GLU A 108 7.12 9.70 10.82
N ALA A 109 7.53 8.44 10.67
CA ALA A 109 8.04 7.93 9.40
C ALA A 109 6.94 7.96 8.34
N PHE A 110 5.75 7.46 8.65
CA PHE A 110 4.64 7.46 7.70
C PHE A 110 4.24 8.87 7.28
N GLU A 111 4.25 9.85 8.18
CA GLU A 111 3.92 11.25 7.87
C GLU A 111 4.97 11.90 6.97
N ASP A 112 6.26 11.79 7.32
CA ASP A 112 7.36 12.35 6.52
C ASP A 112 7.34 11.77 5.08
N HIS A 113 7.11 10.45 4.95
CA HIS A 113 7.03 9.77 3.65
C HIS A 113 5.72 10.01 2.90
N ALA A 114 4.60 10.23 3.60
CA ALA A 114 3.34 10.60 2.97
C ALA A 114 3.38 12.01 2.37
N LEU A 115 4.11 12.95 3.00
CA LEU A 115 4.27 14.32 2.49
C LEU A 115 4.97 14.34 1.13
N VAL A 116 6.14 13.71 1.04
CA VAL A 116 6.90 13.64 -0.22
C VAL A 116 6.12 12.90 -1.30
N TYR A 117 5.48 11.78 -0.96
CA TYR A 117 4.71 11.00 -1.92
C TYR A 117 3.47 11.75 -2.42
N THR A 118 2.71 12.38 -1.53
CA THR A 118 1.53 13.16 -1.90
C THR A 118 1.90 14.36 -2.77
N TYR A 119 2.97 15.07 -2.43
CA TYR A 119 3.45 16.18 -3.24
C TYR A 119 3.93 15.72 -4.63
N TYR A 120 4.62 14.57 -4.70
CA TYR A 120 5.06 13.97 -5.96
C TYR A 120 3.88 13.61 -6.87
N ILE A 121 2.89 12.88 -6.37
CA ILE A 121 1.71 12.47 -7.16
C ILE A 121 0.88 13.68 -7.63
N GLN A 122 0.71 14.71 -6.79
CA GLN A 122 -0.04 15.91 -7.18
C GLN A 122 0.62 16.70 -8.32
N GLN A 123 1.95 16.62 -8.47
CA GLN A 123 2.64 17.24 -9.61
C GLN A 123 2.27 16.57 -10.94
N GLY A 124 2.05 15.26 -10.94
CA GLY A 124 1.66 14.49 -12.13
C GLY A 124 0.23 14.80 -12.63
N ASP A 125 -0.67 15.24 -11.74
CA ASP A 125 -2.10 15.37 -12.04
C ASP A 125 -2.53 16.64 -12.81
N GLU A 126 -1.58 17.42 -13.37
CA GLU A 126 -1.79 18.74 -14.00
C GLU A 126 -2.60 19.75 -13.13
N ALA A 127 -2.84 19.42 -11.86
CA ALA A 127 -3.60 20.21 -10.90
C ALA A 127 -2.70 21.27 -10.25
N VAL A 128 -3.32 22.31 -9.71
CA VAL A 128 -2.60 23.25 -8.84
C VAL A 128 -2.34 22.52 -7.53
N ILE A 129 -1.07 22.39 -7.15
CA ILE A 129 -0.69 21.86 -5.83
C ILE A 129 -1.28 22.78 -4.76
N GLU A 130 -2.10 22.21 -3.89
CA GLU A 130 -2.67 22.91 -2.74
C GLU A 130 -1.93 22.43 -1.49
N GLU A 131 -1.07 23.29 -0.92
CA GLU A 131 -0.21 22.95 0.23
C GLU A 131 -1.01 22.40 1.42
N ASP A 132 -2.12 23.05 1.77
CA ASP A 132 -3.06 22.57 2.80
C ASP A 132 -3.63 21.17 2.48
N ALA A 133 -3.78 20.82 1.20
CA ALA A 133 -4.26 19.50 0.78
C ALA A 133 -3.15 18.45 0.83
N VAL A 134 -1.90 18.82 0.56
CA VAL A 134 -0.74 17.92 0.71
C VAL A 134 -0.59 17.52 2.17
N GLU A 135 -0.54 18.50 3.08
CA GLU A 135 -0.39 18.25 4.52
C GLU A 135 -1.56 17.45 5.07
N SER A 136 -2.80 17.84 4.75
CA SER A 136 -3.99 17.13 5.26
C SER A 136 -4.10 15.70 4.74
N ASN A 137 -3.74 15.44 3.47
CA ASN A 137 -3.76 14.09 2.92
C ASN A 137 -2.63 13.24 3.53
N ALA A 138 -1.43 13.82 3.68
CA ALA A 138 -0.30 13.13 4.28
C ALA A 138 -0.58 12.75 5.74
N GLU A 139 -1.16 13.67 6.52
CA GLU A 139 -1.60 13.40 7.89
C GLU A 139 -2.61 12.24 7.92
N TRP A 140 -3.59 12.24 7.02
CA TRP A 140 -4.61 11.19 6.98
C TRP A 140 -4.02 9.82 6.62
N LEU A 141 -3.12 9.76 5.63
CA LEU A 141 -2.41 8.54 5.25
C LEU A 141 -1.56 8.01 6.42
N ALA A 142 -0.83 8.89 7.10
CA ALA A 142 -0.01 8.51 8.25
C ALA A 142 -0.86 7.93 9.39
N ILE A 143 -2.02 8.54 9.65
CA ILE A 143 -2.97 8.07 10.67
C ILE A 143 -3.61 6.75 10.26
N GLU A 144 -3.93 6.55 8.99
CA GLU A 144 -4.41 5.25 8.52
C GLU A 144 -3.36 4.16 8.76
N LEU A 145 -2.12 4.38 8.32
CA LEU A 145 -1.05 3.38 8.45
C LEU A 145 -0.67 3.10 9.91
N ASP A 146 -0.61 4.14 10.75
CA ASP A 146 -0.40 4.01 12.19
C ASP A 146 -1.56 3.27 12.87
N GLY A 147 -2.80 3.52 12.41
CA GLY A 147 -3.99 2.80 12.87
C GLY A 147 -3.96 1.32 12.50
N TRP A 148 -3.55 0.98 11.27
CA TRP A 148 -3.30 -0.41 10.87
C TRP A 148 -2.24 -1.07 11.73
N ASN A 149 -1.11 -0.39 11.96
CA ASN A 149 -0.04 -0.92 12.80
C ASN A 149 -0.52 -1.17 14.23
N THR A 150 -1.12 -0.16 14.86
CA THR A 150 -1.60 -0.22 16.25
C THR A 150 -2.66 -1.31 16.44
N TYR A 151 -3.65 -1.38 15.54
CA TYR A 151 -4.68 -2.42 15.61
C TYR A 151 -4.08 -3.82 15.45
N ALA A 152 -3.13 -4.00 14.52
CA ALA A 152 -2.45 -5.28 14.33
C ALA A 152 -1.60 -5.69 15.54
N GLU A 153 -0.90 -4.74 16.16
CA GLU A 153 -0.14 -4.96 17.40
C GLU A 153 -1.06 -5.40 18.54
N ASP A 154 -2.18 -4.70 18.73
CA ASP A 154 -3.11 -4.92 19.84
C ASP A 154 -3.95 -6.21 19.68
N ALA A 155 -4.47 -6.47 18.48
CA ALA A 155 -5.37 -7.59 18.21
C ALA A 155 -4.62 -8.90 17.94
N TYR A 156 -3.52 -8.85 17.18
CA TYR A 156 -2.82 -10.04 16.68
C TYR A 156 -1.38 -10.17 17.19
N GLY A 157 -0.87 -9.19 17.93
CA GLY A 157 0.52 -9.20 18.40
C GLY A 157 1.53 -9.03 17.28
N PHE A 158 1.15 -8.30 16.22
CA PHE A 158 2.07 -7.89 15.16
C PHE A 158 3.28 -7.16 15.75
N THR A 159 4.42 -7.25 15.08
CA THR A 159 5.61 -6.45 15.37
C THR A 159 6.41 -6.39 14.09
N PHE A 160 6.78 -5.19 13.65
CA PHE A 160 7.61 -5.02 12.46
C PHE A 160 8.94 -5.77 12.59
N ASP A 161 9.28 -6.51 11.55
CA ASP A 161 10.56 -7.19 11.41
C ASP A 161 11.08 -6.97 9.98
N GLU A 162 12.20 -6.28 9.88
CA GLU A 162 12.80 -5.87 8.62
C GLU A 162 13.09 -7.05 7.69
N ALA A 163 13.53 -8.20 8.24
CA ALA A 163 13.83 -9.37 7.43
C ALA A 163 12.57 -10.00 6.83
N ARG A 164 11.47 -10.08 7.58
CA ARG A 164 10.17 -10.51 7.02
C ARG A 164 9.67 -9.53 5.97
N PHE A 165 9.80 -8.22 6.22
CA PHE A 165 9.40 -7.20 5.27
C PHE A 165 10.17 -7.31 3.95
N GLN A 166 11.50 -7.45 3.98
CA GLN A 166 12.32 -7.62 2.78
C GLN A 166 11.96 -8.88 1.98
N ASN A 167 11.60 -9.97 2.66
CA ASN A 167 11.12 -11.17 1.97
C ASN A 167 9.76 -10.92 1.30
N TYR A 168 8.85 -10.23 1.99
CA TYR A 168 7.56 -9.86 1.43
C TYR A 168 7.73 -8.95 0.20
N THR A 169 8.53 -7.88 0.30
CA THR A 169 8.75 -6.99 -0.84
C THR A 169 9.43 -7.72 -1.99
N ALA A 170 10.42 -8.59 -1.76
CA ALA A 170 11.03 -9.35 -2.84
C ALA A 170 10.04 -10.29 -3.57
N GLU A 171 9.04 -10.84 -2.88
CA GLU A 171 7.97 -11.63 -3.49
C GLU A 171 6.98 -10.75 -4.27
N GLU A 172 6.66 -9.56 -3.77
CA GLU A 172 5.73 -8.62 -4.40
C GLU A 172 6.37 -7.82 -5.55
N GLU A 173 7.68 -7.55 -5.49
CA GLU A 173 8.44 -6.84 -6.51
C GLU A 173 8.47 -7.61 -7.83
N GLU A 174 8.47 -8.94 -7.80
CA GLU A 174 8.31 -9.81 -8.98
C GLU A 174 6.92 -9.62 -9.66
N HIS A 175 5.98 -8.93 -9.01
CA HIS A 175 4.61 -8.78 -9.46
C HIS A 175 4.12 -7.33 -9.57
N THR A 176 4.76 -6.35 -8.94
CA THR A 176 4.15 -5.02 -8.71
C THR A 176 5.01 -3.83 -9.14
N LEU A 177 6.33 -3.85 -8.90
CA LEU A 177 7.20 -2.71 -9.28
C LEU A 177 7.52 -2.67 -10.77
N GLU A 178 7.39 -3.79 -11.49
CA GLU A 178 7.54 -3.80 -12.96
C GLU A 178 6.50 -2.92 -13.68
N ASP A 179 5.41 -2.54 -13.01
CA ASP A 179 4.31 -1.77 -13.61
C ASP A 179 4.22 -0.31 -13.11
N ASP A 180 4.96 0.08 -12.06
CA ASP A 180 4.93 1.45 -11.50
C ASP A 180 6.28 2.18 -11.68
N ALA A 181 6.42 2.78 -12.86
CA ALA A 181 7.62 3.54 -13.20
C ALA A 181 7.72 4.87 -12.43
N GLU A 182 6.60 5.43 -11.95
CA GLU A 182 6.59 6.68 -11.21
C GLU A 182 7.16 6.45 -9.80
N LEU A 183 6.73 5.40 -9.11
CA LEU A 183 7.27 5.01 -7.81
C LEU A 183 8.75 4.60 -7.92
N SER A 184 9.11 3.84 -8.96
CA SER A 184 10.50 3.42 -9.19
C SER A 184 11.45 4.61 -9.31
N ILE A 185 11.06 5.67 -10.02
CA ILE A 185 11.86 6.89 -10.17
C ILE A 185 11.97 7.65 -8.84
N LEU A 186 10.88 7.76 -8.07
CA LEU A 186 10.92 8.38 -6.75
C LEU A 186 11.89 7.66 -5.82
N LEU A 187 11.85 6.32 -5.81
CA LEU A 187 12.74 5.48 -5.01
C LEU A 187 14.20 5.61 -5.45
N GLU A 188 14.49 5.68 -6.75
CA GLU A 188 15.85 5.91 -7.27
C GLU A 188 16.41 7.26 -6.81
N GLU A 189 15.61 8.33 -6.89
CA GLU A 189 16.03 9.66 -6.43
C GLU A 189 16.21 9.71 -4.90
N MET A 190 15.35 9.01 -4.14
CA MET A 190 15.54 8.86 -2.69
C MET A 190 16.79 8.07 -2.34
N GLU A 191 17.09 6.98 -3.06
CA GLU A 191 18.26 6.14 -2.80
C GLU A 191 19.55 6.90 -3.07
N ASN A 192 19.55 7.77 -4.07
CA ASN A 192 20.65 8.69 -4.37
C ASN A 192 20.94 9.66 -3.20
N GLU A 193 19.93 10.04 -2.43
CA GLU A 193 20.06 10.91 -1.25
C GLU A 193 20.40 10.12 0.03
N SER A 194 19.63 9.08 0.34
CA SER A 194 19.91 8.12 1.42
C SER A 194 19.22 6.76 1.15
N PRO A 195 19.96 5.65 1.15
CA PRO A 195 19.36 4.31 1.04
C PRO A 195 18.34 4.00 2.14
N ILE A 196 18.50 4.58 3.33
CA ILE A 196 17.57 4.40 4.45
C ILE A 196 16.23 5.07 4.14
N ILE A 197 16.24 6.27 3.55
CA ILE A 197 15.03 6.99 3.17
C ILE A 197 14.29 6.22 2.06
N ALA A 198 15.00 5.71 1.06
CA ALA A 198 14.37 4.87 0.03
C ALA A 198 13.74 3.60 0.63
N GLN A 199 14.41 2.98 1.60
CA GLN A 199 13.88 1.81 2.30
C GLN A 199 12.62 2.16 3.11
N GLN A 200 12.63 3.27 3.85
CA GLN A 200 11.48 3.73 4.61
C GLN A 200 10.32 4.18 3.72
N GLN A 201 10.61 4.64 2.50
CA GLN A 201 9.58 4.88 1.50
C GLN A 201 8.92 3.57 1.05
N LEU A 202 9.69 2.50 0.83
CA LEU A 202 9.12 1.18 0.56
C LEU A 202 8.28 0.68 1.73
N GLU A 203 8.76 0.84 2.97
CA GLU A 203 7.99 0.54 4.17
C GLU A 203 6.65 1.29 4.17
N PHE A 204 6.64 2.59 3.84
CA PHE A 204 5.42 3.37 3.70
C PHE A 204 4.47 2.81 2.61
N GLN A 205 4.97 2.52 1.41
CA GLN A 205 4.14 2.04 0.30
C GLN A 205 3.49 0.68 0.59
N TYR A 206 4.23 -0.20 1.25
CA TYR A 206 3.81 -1.57 1.50
C TYR A 206 3.31 -1.83 2.92
N ALA A 207 3.28 -0.82 3.80
CA ALA A 207 2.94 -1.00 5.22
C ALA A 207 1.62 -1.76 5.40
N LYS A 208 0.55 -1.27 4.77
CA LYS A 208 -0.79 -1.85 4.90
C LYS A 208 -0.88 -3.27 4.36
N SER A 209 -0.32 -3.52 3.17
CA SER A 209 -0.37 -4.83 2.54
C SER A 209 0.49 -5.86 3.28
N PHE A 210 1.65 -5.44 3.79
CA PHE A 210 2.51 -6.25 4.64
C PHE A 210 1.85 -6.59 5.98
N ILE A 211 1.26 -5.60 6.67
CA ILE A 211 0.52 -5.83 7.91
C ILE A 211 -0.58 -6.85 7.67
N TRP A 212 -1.38 -6.66 6.61
CA TRP A 212 -2.42 -7.62 6.26
C TRP A 212 -1.87 -9.01 5.98
N HIS A 213 -0.80 -9.12 5.20
CA HIS A 213 -0.14 -10.39 4.89
C HIS A 213 0.22 -11.18 6.16
N GLU A 214 0.74 -10.48 7.17
CA GLU A 214 1.19 -11.10 8.43
C GLU A 214 0.03 -11.50 9.36
N ILE A 215 -1.11 -10.81 9.33
CA ILE A 215 -2.23 -11.05 10.27
C ILE A 215 -3.41 -11.84 9.67
N GLN A 216 -3.50 -11.95 8.34
CA GLN A 216 -4.71 -12.45 7.67
C GLN A 216 -5.15 -13.85 8.15
N GLU A 217 -4.21 -14.77 8.37
CA GLU A 217 -4.55 -16.13 8.83
C GLU A 217 -5.15 -16.13 10.23
N ASP A 218 -4.58 -15.33 11.14
CA ASP A 218 -5.08 -15.20 12.51
C ASP A 218 -6.44 -14.47 12.54
N ALA A 219 -6.62 -13.43 11.72
CA ALA A 219 -7.89 -12.73 11.56
C ALA A 219 -9.00 -13.66 11.04
N ALA A 220 -8.71 -14.49 10.04
CA ALA A 220 -9.66 -15.48 9.53
C ALA A 220 -10.03 -16.51 10.62
N ALA A 221 -9.03 -16.99 11.36
CA ALA A 221 -9.24 -17.95 12.44
C ALA A 221 -10.10 -17.39 13.59
N GLU A 222 -9.93 -16.11 13.96
CA GLU A 222 -10.74 -15.44 14.98
C GLU A 222 -12.21 -15.32 14.57
N GLN A 223 -12.46 -14.98 13.31
CA GLN A 223 -13.81 -14.90 12.73
C GLN A 223 -14.44 -16.30 12.53
N GLY A 224 -13.67 -17.38 12.72
CA GLY A 224 -14.11 -18.75 12.50
C GLY A 224 -14.27 -19.10 11.01
N GLU A 225 -13.63 -18.32 10.14
CA GLU A 225 -13.60 -18.50 8.70
C GLU A 225 -12.38 -19.34 8.30
N ASN A 226 -12.48 -20.03 7.17
CA ASN A 226 -11.34 -20.71 6.54
C ASN A 226 -11.39 -20.44 5.04
N PRO A 227 -10.95 -19.25 4.60
CA PRO A 227 -11.04 -18.82 3.21
C PRO A 227 -10.31 -19.79 2.28
N GLU A 228 -10.98 -20.23 1.21
CA GLU A 228 -10.40 -21.04 0.14
C GLU A 228 -10.29 -20.26 -1.18
N SER A 229 -10.78 -19.02 -1.20
CA SER A 229 -10.82 -18.16 -2.39
C SER A 229 -10.48 -16.69 -2.06
N VAL A 230 -10.06 -15.94 -3.08
CA VAL A 230 -9.77 -14.51 -2.97
C VAL A 230 -10.99 -13.70 -2.47
N GLU A 231 -12.20 -14.06 -2.90
CA GLU A 231 -13.42 -13.37 -2.47
C GLU A 231 -13.66 -13.50 -0.96
N GLU A 232 -13.40 -14.68 -0.40
CA GLU A 232 -13.51 -14.94 1.04
C GLU A 232 -12.41 -14.21 1.82
N TRP A 233 -11.17 -14.19 1.30
CA TRP A 233 -10.08 -13.38 1.87
C TRP A 233 -10.42 -11.90 1.91
N ASN A 234 -10.98 -11.36 0.83
CA ASN A 234 -11.41 -9.97 0.76
C ASN A 234 -12.50 -9.65 1.78
N GLN A 235 -13.40 -10.60 2.07
CA GLN A 235 -14.42 -10.40 3.09
C GLN A 235 -13.81 -10.27 4.50
N VAL A 236 -12.81 -11.10 4.83
CA VAL A 236 -12.07 -10.99 6.10
C VAL A 236 -11.34 -9.66 6.16
N TYR A 237 -10.64 -9.29 5.08
CA TYR A 237 -9.94 -8.02 4.94
C TYR A 237 -10.87 -6.82 5.22
N PHE A 238 -12.04 -6.75 4.59
CA PHE A 238 -12.97 -5.63 4.79
C PHE A 238 -13.57 -5.58 6.19
N THR A 239 -13.64 -6.73 6.87
CA THR A 239 -14.08 -6.77 8.27
C THR A 239 -13.01 -6.17 9.17
N VAL A 240 -11.76 -6.58 8.98
CA VAL A 240 -10.62 -6.01 9.70
C VAL A 240 -10.45 -4.51 9.40
N GLU A 241 -10.56 -4.09 8.14
CA GLU A 241 -10.46 -2.69 7.74
C GLU A 241 -11.52 -1.82 8.42
N GLN A 242 -12.75 -2.32 8.57
CA GLN A 242 -13.78 -1.61 9.34
C GLN A 242 -13.39 -1.47 10.82
N GLU A 243 -12.84 -2.51 11.44
CA GLU A 243 -12.41 -2.45 12.83
C GLU A 243 -11.23 -1.49 13.03
N VAL A 244 -10.28 -1.46 12.10
CA VAL A 244 -9.19 -0.46 12.07
C VAL A 244 -9.76 0.95 11.99
N PHE A 245 -10.69 1.22 11.06
CA PHE A 245 -11.28 2.55 10.94
C PHE A 245 -12.17 2.93 12.13
N GLU A 246 -12.84 1.98 12.78
CA GLU A 246 -13.56 2.22 14.02
C GLU A 246 -12.59 2.62 15.14
N GLN A 247 -11.44 1.96 15.27
CA GLN A 247 -10.40 2.34 16.22
C GLN A 247 -9.81 3.72 15.92
N ILE A 248 -9.47 4.00 14.66
CA ILE A 248 -8.98 5.33 14.24
C ILE A 248 -10.02 6.41 14.58
N ALA A 249 -11.32 6.16 14.36
CA ALA A 249 -12.37 7.11 14.67
C ALA A 249 -12.47 7.41 16.17
N ASP A 250 -12.26 6.40 17.02
CA ASP A 250 -12.28 6.54 18.48
C ASP A 250 -11.04 7.30 18.99
N ASP A 251 -9.87 7.07 18.40
CA ASP A 251 -8.60 7.70 18.79
C ASP A 251 -8.42 9.11 18.19
N HIS A 252 -9.00 9.37 17.02
CA HIS A 252 -8.89 10.63 16.27
C HIS A 252 -10.25 11.26 15.91
N PRO A 253 -11.09 11.61 16.90
CA PRO A 253 -12.46 12.10 16.65
C PRO A 253 -12.50 13.42 15.85
N ALA A 254 -11.50 14.29 16.01
CA ALA A 254 -11.44 15.59 15.34
C ALA A 254 -11.37 15.47 13.81
N ILE A 255 -10.71 14.43 13.31
CA ILE A 255 -10.52 14.18 11.88
C ILE A 255 -11.81 13.68 11.25
N MET A 256 -12.58 12.85 11.97
CA MET A 256 -13.87 12.34 11.50
C MET A 256 -14.98 13.39 11.54
N ASP A 257 -14.92 14.33 12.49
CA ASP A 257 -15.90 15.42 12.61
C ASP A 257 -15.61 16.62 11.67
N GLY A 258 -14.47 16.60 10.96
CA GLY A 258 -14.08 17.66 10.02
C GLY A 258 -13.74 19.00 10.69
N GLU A 259 -13.40 18.98 11.98
CA GLU A 259 -12.88 20.14 12.70
C GLU A 259 -11.35 20.06 12.72
N ALA A 260 -10.72 20.61 11.68
CA ALA A 260 -9.29 20.94 11.74
C ALA A 260 -9.08 22.01 12.85
N GLU A 261 -8.11 21.80 13.74
CA GLU A 261 -7.70 22.81 14.74
C GLU A 261 -6.99 24.01 14.11
#